data_AF-A0A438MI54-F1
#
_entry.id   AF-A0A438MI54-F1
#
_cell.length_a   1.000
_cell.length_b   1.000
_cell.length_c   1.000
_cell.angle_alpha   90.00
_cell.angle_beta   90.00
_cell.angle_gamma   90.00
#
_symmetry.space_group_name_H-M   'P 1'
#
loop_
_entity.id
_entity.type
_entity.pdbx_description
1 polymer ?
#
loop_
_entity_poly.entity_id
_entity_poly.type
_entity_poly.pdbx_seq_one_letter_code
_entity_poly.pdbx_strand_id
1 'polypeptide(L)'
;MPRRYRLGIPALLIVGVYVVALAVAAVIALITCDLGGLWRLTLFTEMDKDAAATWPNVLTLLLAGMAWAWALWQSLRGPLAGPPPELDRHTRRLRMALYATAASWLLNPLVPSWPHWALVLDAVLMWVVVVLFQPVLRRSLERADFALGAGMLGYGGAAVITVLNVPDWLLPNGVALICALAALVWMVLILRAQRWDGRWQRATFVYGITSMVAPIVVGLLLAVAGGIYDDVLAVTGALTVIWLTRSAHELADPRHQPAPPTPLAEQPPTP
;
A
#
# COMPACT_ATOMS: atom_id res chain seq x y z
N MET A 1 13.86 23.23 -14.40
CA MET A 1 12.89 22.61 -15.32
C MET A 1 11.92 21.74 -14.51
N PRO A 2 10.59 21.87 -14.70
CA PRO A 2 9.62 21.05 -13.96
C PRO A 2 9.80 19.57 -14.32
N ARG A 3 10.13 18.74 -13.32
CA ARG A 3 10.25 17.29 -13.52
C ARG A 3 8.88 16.72 -13.88
N ARG A 4 8.74 16.19 -15.09
CA ARG A 4 7.51 15.54 -15.56
C ARG A 4 7.51 14.07 -15.17
N TYR A 5 6.33 13.52 -14.86
CA TYR A 5 6.16 12.07 -14.68
C TYR A 5 6.02 11.41 -16.05
N ARG A 6 6.74 10.30 -16.29
CA ARG A 6 6.73 9.62 -17.61
C ARG A 6 5.34 9.12 -18.00
N LEU A 7 4.55 8.68 -17.03
CA LEU A 7 3.21 8.13 -17.23
C LEU A 7 2.12 9.02 -16.61
N GLY A 8 2.41 10.31 -16.39
CA GLY A 8 1.47 11.22 -15.72
C GLY A 8 0.15 11.38 -16.46
N ILE A 9 0.16 11.50 -17.79
CA ILE A 9 -1.05 11.65 -18.61
C ILE A 9 -1.91 10.38 -18.60
N PRO A 10 -1.41 9.17 -18.95
CA PRO A 10 -2.24 7.97 -18.92
C PRO A 10 -2.75 7.66 -17.52
N ALA A 11 -1.94 7.88 -16.48
CA ALA A 11 -2.38 7.76 -15.10
C ALA A 11 -3.55 8.70 -14.77
N LEU A 12 -3.51 9.94 -15.27
CA LEU A 12 -4.56 10.94 -15.00
C LEU A 12 -5.86 10.55 -15.69
N LEU A 13 -5.79 10.04 -16.91
CA LEU A 13 -6.96 9.54 -17.64
C LEU A 13 -7.61 8.36 -16.91
N ILE A 14 -6.82 7.36 -16.50
CA ILE A 14 -7.35 6.17 -15.78
C ILE A 14 -7.99 6.58 -14.45
N VAL A 15 -7.30 7.41 -13.67
CA VAL A 15 -7.82 7.89 -12.38
C VAL A 15 -9.06 8.78 -12.58
N GLY A 16 -9.08 9.62 -13.62
CA GLY A 16 -10.23 10.43 -13.98
C GLY A 16 -11.46 9.59 -14.30
N VAL A 17 -11.30 8.54 -15.11
CA VAL A 17 -12.39 7.58 -15.40
C VAL A 17 -12.89 6.92 -14.12
N TYR A 18 -11.99 6.48 -13.24
CA TYR A 18 -12.37 5.88 -11.97
C TYR A 18 -13.14 6.85 -11.05
N VAL A 19 -12.69 8.10 -10.93
CA VAL A 19 -13.38 9.13 -10.12
C VAL A 19 -14.76 9.47 -10.70
N VAL A 20 -14.89 9.52 -12.04
CA VAL A 20 -16.20 9.73 -12.68
C VAL A 20 -17.14 8.55 -12.40
N ALA A 21 -16.65 7.31 -12.53
CA ALA A 21 -17.44 6.12 -12.22
C ALA A 21 -17.89 6.12 -10.75
N LEU A 22 -17.01 6.50 -9.83
CA LEU A 22 -17.29 6.65 -8.41
C LEU A 22 -18.39 7.68 -8.13
N ALA A 23 -18.32 8.86 -8.78
CA ALA A 23 -19.33 9.90 -8.63
C ALA A 23 -20.70 9.46 -9.19
N VAL A 24 -20.72 8.82 -10.36
CA VAL A 24 -21.95 8.28 -10.97
C VAL A 24 -22.58 7.22 -10.06
N ALA A 25 -21.77 6.28 -9.53
CA ALA A 25 -22.25 5.25 -8.62
C ALA A 25 -22.86 5.84 -7.34
N ALA A 26 -22.25 6.90 -6.78
CA ALA A 26 -22.79 7.58 -5.61
C ALA A 26 -24.14 8.29 -5.90
N VAL A 27 -24.29 8.93 -7.06
CA VAL A 27 -25.57 9.52 -7.47
C VAL A 27 -26.65 8.45 -7.63
N ILE A 28 -26.33 7.34 -8.31
CA ILE A 28 -27.25 6.21 -8.47
C ILE A 28 -27.66 5.67 -7.10
N ALA A 29 -26.70 5.48 -6.19
CA ALA A 29 -26.97 4.97 -4.85
C ALA A 29 -27.93 5.86 -4.05
N LEU A 30 -27.81 7.18 -4.18
CA LEU A 30 -28.71 8.13 -3.52
C LEU A 30 -30.13 8.12 -4.11
N ILE A 31 -30.27 7.92 -5.42
CA ILE A 31 -31.57 7.92 -6.10
C ILE A 31 -32.31 6.59 -5.90
N THR A 32 -31.58 5.48 -6.01
CA THR A 32 -32.15 4.12 -6.02
C THR A 32 -32.17 3.47 -4.65
N CYS A 33 -31.51 4.09 -3.65
CA CYS A 33 -31.25 3.50 -2.34
C CYS A 33 -30.49 2.15 -2.42
N ASP A 34 -29.68 1.95 -3.47
CA ASP A 34 -28.86 0.75 -3.68
C ASP A 34 -27.36 1.10 -3.64
N LEU A 35 -26.64 0.60 -2.63
CA LEU A 35 -25.19 0.84 -2.51
C LEU A 35 -24.37 -0.08 -3.40
N GLY A 36 -24.94 -1.10 -4.05
CA GLY A 36 -24.19 -2.21 -4.65
C GLY A 36 -23.09 -1.77 -5.61
N GLY A 37 -23.42 -0.84 -6.51
CA GLY A 37 -22.44 -0.30 -7.46
C GLY A 37 -21.31 0.49 -6.79
N LEU A 38 -21.65 1.36 -5.82
CA LEU A 38 -20.68 2.16 -5.09
C LEU A 38 -19.79 1.28 -4.20
N TRP A 39 -20.41 0.37 -3.46
CA TRP A 39 -19.77 -0.59 -2.56
C TRP A 39 -18.72 -1.43 -3.29
N ARG A 40 -19.09 -2.00 -4.44
CA ARG A 40 -18.18 -2.81 -5.26
C ARG A 40 -17.00 -2.00 -5.79
N LEU A 41 -17.23 -0.73 -6.15
CA LEU A 41 -16.17 0.16 -6.65
C LEU A 41 -15.20 0.62 -5.55
N THR A 42 -15.60 0.60 -4.29
CA THR A 42 -14.80 1.16 -3.18
C THR A 42 -14.18 0.10 -2.29
N LEU A 43 -14.90 -0.99 -2.05
CA LEU A 43 -14.53 -2.08 -1.14
C LEU A 43 -14.13 -3.36 -1.85
N PHE A 44 -14.49 -3.50 -3.13
CA PHE A 44 -14.16 -4.66 -3.97
C PHE A 44 -14.74 -5.97 -3.46
N THR A 45 -15.82 -5.89 -2.71
CA THR A 45 -16.62 -7.02 -2.27
C THR A 45 -18.05 -6.85 -2.75
N GLU A 46 -18.83 -7.93 -2.68
CA GLU A 46 -20.28 -7.80 -2.80
C GLU A 46 -20.85 -7.02 -1.62
N MET A 47 -21.95 -6.32 -1.86
CA MET A 47 -22.62 -5.49 -0.87
C MET A 47 -23.19 -6.36 0.25
N ASP A 48 -22.97 -5.92 1.49
CA ASP A 48 -23.65 -6.48 2.64
C ASP A 48 -25.16 -6.19 2.56
N LYS A 49 -25.98 -7.23 2.70
CA LYS A 49 -27.45 -7.13 2.59
C LYS A 49 -28.05 -6.23 3.67
N ASP A 50 -27.34 -6.06 4.78
CA ASP A 50 -27.79 -5.27 5.92
C ASP A 50 -27.36 -3.79 5.82
N ALA A 51 -26.55 -3.42 4.82
CA ALA A 51 -26.08 -2.05 4.65
C ALA A 51 -27.15 -1.14 4.02
N ALA A 52 -27.68 -0.19 4.81
CA ALA A 52 -28.63 0.80 4.30
C ALA A 52 -27.94 1.90 3.46
N ALA A 53 -28.57 2.31 2.36
CA ALA A 53 -28.15 3.45 1.53
C ALA A 53 -28.43 4.81 2.21
N THR A 54 -27.77 5.05 3.33
CA THR A 54 -27.84 6.32 4.05
C THR A 54 -26.77 7.29 3.54
N TRP A 55 -27.03 8.59 3.65
CA TRP A 55 -26.04 9.61 3.23
C TRP A 55 -24.65 9.44 3.90
N PRO A 56 -24.52 9.04 5.20
CA PRO A 56 -23.21 8.80 5.80
C PRO A 56 -22.47 7.62 5.17
N ASN A 57 -23.19 6.55 4.80
CA ASN A 57 -22.60 5.38 4.16
C ASN A 57 -22.09 5.74 2.76
N VAL A 58 -22.87 6.49 1.98
CA VAL A 58 -22.44 7.00 0.66
C VAL A 58 -21.19 7.87 0.81
N LEU A 59 -21.15 8.77 1.81
CA LEU A 59 -19.98 9.61 2.06
C LEU A 59 -18.74 8.79 2.45
N THR A 60 -18.91 7.78 3.31
CA THR A 60 -17.82 6.92 3.77
C THR A 60 -17.23 6.12 2.61
N LEU A 61 -18.08 5.51 1.79
CA LEU A 61 -17.67 4.79 0.59
C LEU A 61 -16.97 5.73 -0.41
N LEU A 62 -17.48 6.94 -0.60
CA LEU A 62 -16.81 7.96 -1.44
C LEU A 62 -15.40 8.26 -0.94
N LEU A 63 -15.21 8.45 0.37
CA LEU A 63 -13.88 8.68 0.95
C LEU A 63 -12.95 7.48 0.74
N ALA A 64 -13.46 6.25 0.92
CA ALA A 64 -12.70 5.03 0.64
C ALA A 64 -12.32 4.93 -0.85
N GLY A 65 -13.26 5.21 -1.75
CA GLY A 65 -13.03 5.28 -3.19
C GLY A 65 -11.97 6.32 -3.55
N MET A 66 -12.01 7.51 -2.94
CA MET A 66 -11.01 8.56 -3.16
C MET A 66 -9.61 8.15 -2.68
N ALA A 67 -9.50 7.37 -1.59
CA ALA A 67 -8.23 6.79 -1.17
C ALA A 67 -7.67 5.84 -2.23
N TRP A 68 -8.52 5.01 -2.85
CA TRP A 68 -8.13 4.14 -3.96
C TRP A 68 -7.80 4.91 -5.25
N ALA A 69 -8.54 5.97 -5.58
CA ALA A 69 -8.19 6.87 -6.69
C ALA A 69 -6.79 7.45 -6.51
N TRP A 70 -6.46 7.84 -5.28
CA TRP A 70 -5.12 8.31 -4.93
C TRP A 70 -4.08 7.20 -5.03
N ALA A 71 -4.38 5.98 -4.57
CA ALA A 71 -3.48 4.83 -4.72
C ALA A 71 -3.20 4.49 -6.19
N LEU A 72 -4.21 4.50 -7.05
CA LEU A 72 -4.09 4.33 -8.49
C LEU A 72 -3.20 5.41 -9.10
N TRP A 73 -3.43 6.68 -8.77
CA TRP A 73 -2.59 7.78 -9.23
C TRP A 73 -1.12 7.61 -8.84
N GLN A 74 -0.88 7.30 -7.56
CA GLN A 74 0.47 7.07 -7.04
C GLN A 74 1.16 5.89 -7.71
N SER A 75 0.38 4.88 -8.11
CA SER A 75 0.87 3.66 -8.75
C SER A 75 1.20 3.87 -10.22
N LEU A 76 0.30 4.49 -10.96
CA LEU A 76 0.38 4.62 -12.42
C LEU A 76 1.27 5.77 -12.88
N ARG A 77 1.45 6.84 -12.07
CA ARG A 77 2.26 7.99 -12.48
C ARG A 77 3.72 7.62 -12.80
N GLY A 78 4.21 6.51 -12.27
CA GLY A 78 5.56 6.03 -12.45
C GLY A 78 6.62 6.88 -11.72
N PRO A 79 7.90 6.52 -11.85
CA PRO A 79 9.00 7.30 -11.29
C PRO A 79 9.14 8.65 -12.01
N LEU A 80 9.75 9.62 -11.33
CA LEU A 80 10.10 10.92 -11.90
C LEU A 80 10.98 10.74 -13.15
N ALA A 81 10.75 11.54 -14.20
CA ALA A 81 11.58 11.46 -15.39
C ALA A 81 13.03 11.88 -15.07
N GLY A 82 13.96 10.99 -15.39
CA GLY A 82 15.40 11.19 -15.29
C GLY A 82 16.15 10.05 -15.99
N PRO A 83 17.49 10.16 -16.09
CA PRO A 83 18.33 9.06 -16.53
C PRO A 83 18.06 7.81 -15.69
N PRO A 84 17.96 6.61 -16.28
CA PRO A 84 17.77 5.40 -15.51
C PRO A 84 18.98 5.21 -14.58
N PRO A 85 18.74 5.09 -13.27
CA PRO A 85 19.80 4.83 -12.31
C PRO A 85 20.35 3.42 -12.53
N GLU A 86 21.66 3.27 -12.37
CA GLU A 86 22.29 1.95 -12.34
C GLU A 86 21.86 1.22 -11.06
N LEU A 87 20.87 0.34 -11.21
CA LEU A 87 20.31 -0.44 -10.11
C LEU A 87 21.02 -1.79 -10.03
N ASP A 88 21.59 -2.07 -8.86
CA ASP A 88 22.04 -3.41 -8.50
C ASP A 88 20.90 -4.44 -8.69
N ARG A 89 21.26 -5.67 -9.06
CA ARG A 89 20.33 -6.77 -9.36
C ARG A 89 19.37 -7.04 -8.21
N HIS A 90 19.84 -6.95 -6.96
CA HIS A 90 19.01 -7.14 -5.77
C HIS A 90 17.96 -6.03 -5.62
N THR A 91 18.38 -4.78 -5.77
CA THR A 91 17.50 -3.60 -5.73
C THR A 91 16.43 -3.68 -6.82
N ARG A 92 16.81 -4.09 -8.04
CA ARG A 92 15.86 -4.28 -9.14
C ARG A 92 14.84 -5.37 -8.84
N ARG A 93 15.25 -6.50 -8.26
CA ARG A 93 14.33 -7.58 -7.86
C ARG A 93 13.34 -7.12 -6.78
N LEU A 94 13.82 -6.45 -5.74
CA LEU A 94 12.97 -5.90 -4.69
C LEU A 94 11.95 -4.90 -5.26
N ARG A 95 12.40 -4.02 -6.16
CA ARG A 95 11.51 -3.07 -6.85
C ARG A 95 10.39 -3.78 -7.60
N MET A 96 10.71 -4.83 -8.36
CA MET A 96 9.71 -5.61 -9.08
C MET A 96 8.74 -6.32 -8.14
N ALA A 97 9.22 -6.87 -7.02
CA ALA A 97 8.36 -7.51 -6.02
C ALA A 97 7.40 -6.52 -5.36
N LEU A 98 7.86 -5.30 -5.02
CA LEU A 98 7.01 -4.25 -4.48
C LEU A 98 5.92 -3.84 -5.49
N TYR A 99 6.25 -3.67 -6.77
CA TYR A 99 5.24 -3.40 -7.80
C TYR A 99 4.30 -4.57 -8.03
N ALA A 100 4.79 -5.80 -8.04
CA ALA A 100 3.95 -6.99 -8.22
C ALA A 100 2.93 -7.12 -7.08
N THR A 101 3.38 -6.88 -5.84
CA THR A 101 2.50 -6.88 -4.64
C THR A 101 1.48 -5.74 -4.70
N ALA A 102 1.90 -4.52 -5.06
CA ALA A 102 0.97 -3.41 -5.24
C ALA A 102 -0.05 -3.68 -6.37
N ALA A 103 0.40 -4.29 -7.46
CA ALA A 103 -0.43 -4.61 -8.60
C ALA A 103 -1.46 -5.71 -8.26
N SER A 104 -1.10 -6.76 -7.53
CA SER A 104 -2.07 -7.79 -7.14
C SER A 104 -3.21 -7.21 -6.31
N TRP A 105 -2.91 -6.29 -5.40
CA TRP A 105 -3.92 -5.60 -4.59
C TRP A 105 -4.81 -4.67 -5.44
N LEU A 106 -4.24 -4.02 -6.45
CA LEU A 106 -5.01 -3.20 -7.40
C LEU A 106 -5.82 -4.02 -8.40
N LEU A 107 -5.47 -5.28 -8.60
CA LEU A 107 -6.24 -6.19 -9.46
C LEU A 107 -7.44 -6.77 -8.72
N ASN A 108 -7.38 -7.00 -7.40
CA ASN A 108 -8.50 -7.48 -6.57
C ASN A 108 -9.88 -6.87 -6.96
N PRO A 109 -10.02 -5.55 -7.15
CA PRO A 109 -11.21 -4.89 -7.70
C PRO A 109 -11.81 -5.46 -8.98
N LEU A 110 -10.96 -5.92 -9.89
CA LEU A 110 -11.30 -6.23 -11.28
C LEU A 110 -11.79 -7.66 -11.46
N VAL A 111 -11.58 -8.53 -10.47
CA VAL A 111 -12.05 -9.92 -10.52
C VAL A 111 -13.02 -10.14 -9.35
N PRO A 112 -14.32 -9.86 -9.56
CA PRO A 112 -15.30 -9.84 -8.48
C PRO A 112 -15.53 -11.18 -7.78
N SER A 113 -15.18 -12.29 -8.44
CA SER A 113 -15.12 -13.62 -7.83
C SER A 113 -13.67 -14.07 -7.70
N TRP A 114 -12.81 -13.25 -7.09
CA TRP A 114 -11.40 -13.61 -6.96
C TRP A 114 -11.32 -14.90 -6.12
N PRO A 115 -10.70 -15.98 -6.63
CA PRO A 115 -10.57 -17.21 -5.88
C PRO A 115 -9.90 -16.97 -4.53
N HIS A 116 -10.17 -17.80 -3.52
CA HIS A 116 -9.48 -17.73 -2.22
C HIS A 116 -7.93 -17.71 -2.35
N TRP A 117 -7.38 -18.20 -3.46
CA TRP A 117 -5.97 -18.10 -3.84
C TRP A 117 -5.45 -16.65 -4.00
N ALA A 118 -6.30 -15.61 -4.10
CA ALA A 118 -5.89 -14.19 -4.05
C ALA A 118 -5.07 -13.91 -2.80
N LEU A 119 -5.64 -14.30 -1.65
CA LEU A 119 -5.07 -14.02 -0.35
C LEU A 119 -3.75 -14.78 -0.18
N VAL A 120 -3.68 -16.00 -0.73
CA VAL A 120 -2.43 -16.77 -0.79
C VAL A 120 -1.40 -16.06 -1.66
N LEU A 121 -1.79 -15.60 -2.85
CA LEU A 121 -0.90 -14.87 -3.76
C LEU A 121 -0.38 -13.59 -3.10
N ASP A 122 -1.25 -12.79 -2.49
CA ASP A 122 -0.89 -11.55 -1.81
C ASP A 122 0.09 -11.81 -0.64
N ALA A 123 -0.19 -12.84 0.17
CA ALA A 123 0.69 -13.25 1.26
C ALA A 123 2.06 -13.74 0.74
N VAL A 124 2.07 -14.52 -0.35
CA VAL A 124 3.31 -15.01 -0.99
C VAL A 124 4.11 -13.87 -1.60
N LEU A 125 3.47 -12.94 -2.30
CA LEU A 125 4.14 -11.76 -2.87
C LEU A 125 4.76 -10.90 -1.77
N MET A 126 4.03 -10.67 -0.69
CA MET A 126 4.57 -9.94 0.46
C MET A 126 5.70 -10.71 1.16
N TRP A 127 5.62 -12.04 1.25
CA TRP A 127 6.71 -12.88 1.75
C TRP A 127 7.96 -12.78 0.86
N VAL A 128 7.80 -12.72 -0.47
CA VAL A 128 8.91 -12.43 -1.39
C VAL A 128 9.49 -11.04 -1.14
N VAL A 129 8.66 -10.01 -0.90
CA VAL A 129 9.12 -8.68 -0.49
C VAL A 129 9.96 -8.75 0.78
N VAL A 130 9.52 -9.48 1.80
CA VAL A 130 10.28 -9.69 3.06
C VAL A 130 11.68 -10.23 2.78
N VAL A 131 11.78 -11.31 1.99
CA VAL A 131 13.06 -11.95 1.67
C VAL A 131 13.97 -11.00 0.88
N LEU A 132 13.42 -10.31 -0.11
CA LEU A 132 14.18 -9.40 -0.96
C LEU A 132 14.57 -8.08 -0.26
N PHE A 133 13.89 -7.71 0.83
CA PHE A 133 14.27 -6.54 1.63
C PHE A 133 15.51 -6.81 2.49
N GLN A 134 15.82 -8.07 2.80
CA GLN A 134 16.89 -8.41 3.73
C GLN A 134 18.28 -7.86 3.37
N PRO A 135 18.75 -7.88 2.10
CA PRO A 135 20.03 -7.27 1.72
C PRO A 135 20.05 -5.76 1.92
N VAL A 136 18.89 -5.11 1.83
CA VAL A 136 18.71 -3.68 2.06
C VAL A 136 18.77 -3.39 3.57
N LEU A 137 18.11 -4.21 4.40
CA LEU A 137 18.15 -4.08 5.86
C LEU A 137 19.54 -4.29 6.45
N ARG A 138 20.30 -5.28 5.95
CA ARG A 138 21.65 -5.57 6.47
C ARG A 138 22.60 -4.38 6.41
N ARG A 139 22.34 -3.39 5.54
CA ARG A 139 23.14 -2.17 5.42
C ARG A 139 22.76 -1.09 6.45
N SER A 140 21.55 -1.12 6.99
CA SER A 140 21.00 -0.04 7.83
C SER A 140 20.55 -0.49 9.22
N LEU A 141 20.43 -1.80 9.46
CA LEU A 141 19.84 -2.35 10.67
C LEU A 141 20.67 -3.55 11.14
N GLU A 142 21.28 -3.42 12.32
CA GLU A 142 22.13 -4.47 12.93
C GLU A 142 21.40 -5.81 13.12
N ARG A 143 20.09 -5.74 13.38
CA ARG A 143 19.20 -6.90 13.61
C ARG A 143 18.37 -7.28 12.37
N ALA A 144 18.95 -7.16 11.18
CA ALA A 144 18.26 -7.49 9.92
C ALA A 144 17.70 -8.92 9.89
N ASP A 145 18.38 -9.89 10.52
CA ASP A 145 17.91 -11.27 10.56
C ASP A 145 16.67 -11.44 11.46
N PHE A 146 16.52 -10.63 12.51
CA PHE A 146 15.29 -10.60 13.32
C PHE A 146 14.10 -10.06 12.53
N ALA A 147 14.33 -9.02 11.72
CA ALA A 147 13.32 -8.53 10.79
C ALA A 147 12.93 -9.64 9.80
N LEU A 148 13.89 -10.31 9.17
CA LEU A 148 13.61 -11.43 8.27
C LEU A 148 12.74 -12.50 8.94
N GLY A 149 13.13 -12.95 10.15
CA GLY A 149 12.39 -13.95 10.90
C GLY A 149 10.95 -13.52 11.21
N ALA A 150 10.76 -12.27 11.68
CA ALA A 150 9.44 -11.72 11.95
C ALA A 150 8.57 -11.64 10.68
N GLY A 151 9.15 -11.21 9.55
CA GLY A 151 8.41 -11.12 8.28
C GLY A 151 8.08 -12.50 7.69
N MET A 152 8.97 -13.48 7.82
CA MET A 152 8.73 -14.86 7.40
C MET A 152 7.60 -15.48 8.24
N LEU A 153 7.64 -15.31 9.56
CA LEU A 153 6.59 -15.79 10.46
C LEU A 153 5.26 -15.09 10.18
N GLY A 154 5.28 -13.79 9.91
CA GLY A 154 4.09 -13.00 9.63
C GLY A 154 3.43 -13.38 8.31
N TYR A 155 4.10 -13.12 7.19
CA TYR A 155 3.50 -13.30 5.86
C TYR A 155 3.58 -14.74 5.34
N GLY A 156 4.65 -15.47 5.66
CA GLY A 156 4.72 -16.90 5.36
C GLY A 156 3.71 -17.69 6.18
N GLY A 157 3.57 -17.36 7.48
CA GLY A 157 2.53 -17.93 8.33
C GLY A 157 1.12 -17.59 7.84
N ALA A 158 0.86 -16.34 7.45
CA ALA A 158 -0.41 -15.94 6.85
C ALA A 158 -0.73 -16.75 5.58
N ALA A 159 0.23 -16.94 4.67
CA ALA A 159 0.04 -17.76 3.48
C ALA A 159 -0.35 -19.20 3.82
N VAL A 160 0.33 -19.82 4.79
CA VAL A 160 0.01 -21.17 5.28
C VAL A 160 -1.40 -21.21 5.87
N ILE A 161 -1.74 -20.28 6.77
CA ILE A 161 -3.08 -20.19 7.37
C ILE A 161 -4.16 -20.10 6.29
N THR A 162 -3.99 -19.23 5.30
CA THR A 162 -4.95 -19.07 4.21
C THR A 162 -5.14 -20.36 3.42
N VAL A 163 -4.07 -21.12 3.13
CA VAL A 163 -4.16 -22.41 2.45
C VAL A 163 -4.87 -23.46 3.32
N LEU A 164 -4.58 -23.49 4.62
CA LEU A 164 -5.15 -24.47 5.55
C LEU A 164 -6.60 -24.16 5.94
N ASN A 165 -7.05 -22.92 5.81
CA ASN A 165 -8.45 -22.55 6.01
C ASN A 165 -9.36 -23.07 4.88
N VAL A 166 -8.83 -23.39 3.70
CA VAL A 166 -9.64 -23.95 2.59
C VAL A 166 -10.26 -25.30 2.94
N PRO A 167 -9.54 -26.27 3.52
CA PRO A 167 -10.12 -27.53 4.00
C PRO A 167 -10.79 -27.45 5.40
N ASP A 168 -11.10 -26.25 5.91
CA ASP A 168 -11.66 -26.04 7.26
C ASP A 168 -10.84 -26.69 8.40
N TRP A 169 -9.51 -26.76 8.25
CA TRP A 169 -8.67 -27.32 9.30
C TRP A 169 -8.65 -26.39 10.52
N LEU A 170 -8.90 -26.99 11.69
CA LEU A 170 -8.85 -26.31 12.99
C LEU A 170 -7.40 -25.94 13.31
N LEU A 171 -7.04 -24.69 13.00
CA LEU A 171 -5.80 -24.10 13.48
C LEU A 171 -5.90 -23.81 14.98
N PRO A 172 -4.81 -24.00 15.75
CA PRO A 172 -4.80 -23.63 17.16
C PRO A 172 -5.16 -22.15 17.34
N ASN A 173 -6.03 -21.88 18.32
CA ASN A 173 -6.40 -20.52 18.71
C ASN A 173 -5.13 -19.70 18.97
N GLY A 174 -5.01 -18.55 18.30
CA GLY A 174 -3.90 -17.60 18.48
C GLY A 174 -2.78 -17.67 17.44
N VAL A 175 -2.69 -18.70 16.59
CA VAL A 175 -1.66 -18.75 15.52
C VAL A 175 -1.78 -17.55 14.58
N ALA A 176 -3.01 -17.20 14.17
CA ALA A 176 -3.26 -16.01 13.35
C ALA A 176 -2.82 -14.71 14.04
N LEU A 177 -3.05 -14.59 15.36
CA LEU A 177 -2.62 -13.43 16.13
C LEU A 177 -1.09 -13.33 16.20
N ILE A 178 -0.39 -14.45 16.39
CA ILE A 178 1.08 -14.50 16.38
C ILE A 178 1.63 -14.04 15.02
N CYS A 179 1.07 -14.54 13.91
CA CYS A 179 1.45 -14.10 12.57
C CYS A 179 1.18 -12.61 12.36
N ALA A 180 0.02 -12.10 12.79
CA ALA A 180 -0.30 -10.68 12.70
C ALA A 180 0.70 -9.80 13.49
N LEU A 181 1.02 -10.20 14.72
CA LEU A 181 2.02 -9.49 15.55
C LEU A 181 3.42 -9.55 14.92
N ALA A 182 3.81 -10.70 14.34
CA ALA A 182 5.09 -10.84 13.66
C ALA A 182 5.18 -9.95 12.40
N ALA A 183 4.10 -9.87 11.61
CA ALA A 183 4.00 -8.96 10.48
C ALA A 183 4.10 -7.49 10.91
N LEU A 184 3.45 -7.13 12.04
CA LEU A 184 3.54 -5.80 12.63
C LEU A 184 4.98 -5.44 13.06
N VAL A 185 5.65 -6.36 13.76
CA VAL A 185 7.06 -6.19 14.16
C VAL A 185 7.95 -6.00 12.95
N TRP A 186 7.76 -6.81 11.90
CA TRP A 186 8.47 -6.63 10.63
C TRP A 186 8.23 -5.24 10.05
N MET A 187 6.98 -4.80 9.97
CA MET A 187 6.61 -3.49 9.40
C MET A 187 7.29 -2.34 10.14
N VAL A 188 7.30 -2.37 11.48
CA VAL A 188 8.01 -1.38 12.31
C VAL A 188 9.50 -1.36 12.00
N LEU A 189 10.14 -2.53 11.86
CA LEU A 189 11.57 -2.63 11.56
C LEU A 189 11.89 -2.12 10.15
N ILE A 190 11.05 -2.44 9.15
CA ILE A 190 11.20 -1.89 7.79
C ILE A 190 11.07 -0.38 7.80
N LEU A 191 10.05 0.18 8.43
CA LEU A 191 9.85 1.63 8.48
C LEU A 191 11.01 2.33 9.19
N ARG A 192 11.53 1.74 10.27
CA ARG A 192 12.75 2.21 10.92
C ARG A 192 13.93 2.19 9.94
N ALA A 193 14.18 1.09 9.24
CA ALA A 193 15.27 1.00 8.26
C ALA A 193 15.13 2.04 7.14
N GLN A 194 13.91 2.22 6.59
CA GLN A 194 13.62 3.21 5.56
C GLN A 194 13.94 4.63 6.01
N ARG A 195 13.64 4.96 7.27
CA ARG A 195 13.95 6.27 7.87
C ARG A 195 15.46 6.55 7.93
N TRP A 196 16.29 5.54 8.17
CA TRP A 196 17.74 5.70 8.36
C TRP A 196 18.56 5.59 7.07
N ASP A 197 18.09 4.89 6.05
CA ASP A 197 18.84 4.72 4.79
C ASP A 197 18.97 6.03 3.98
N GLY A 198 18.09 7.00 4.21
CA GLY A 198 18.11 8.31 3.54
C GLY A 198 17.68 8.30 2.06
N ARG A 199 17.47 7.11 1.47
CA ARG A 199 16.91 6.96 0.12
C ARG A 199 15.42 7.28 0.05
N TRP A 200 14.67 6.90 1.08
CA TRP A 200 13.22 7.11 1.11
C TRP A 200 12.86 8.50 1.60
N GLN A 201 11.88 9.10 0.96
CA GLN A 201 11.35 10.38 1.37
C GLN A 201 10.52 10.21 2.65
N ARG A 202 10.51 11.26 3.49
CA ARG A 202 9.70 11.30 4.72
C ARG A 202 8.22 10.97 4.45
N ALA A 203 7.69 11.39 3.31
CA ALA A 203 6.31 11.10 2.93
C ALA A 203 6.05 9.59 2.82
N THR A 204 6.94 8.80 2.21
CA THR A 204 6.78 7.34 2.09
C THR A 204 6.78 6.66 3.45
N PHE A 205 7.66 7.09 4.35
CA PHE A 205 7.66 6.63 5.74
C PHE A 205 6.34 6.95 6.46
N VAL A 206 5.78 8.16 6.26
CA VAL A 206 4.48 8.54 6.83
C VAL A 206 3.37 7.64 6.29
N TYR A 207 3.28 7.42 4.97
CA TYR A 207 2.28 6.51 4.40
C TYR A 207 2.39 5.10 4.98
N GLY A 208 3.61 4.60 5.19
CA GLY A 208 3.84 3.31 5.84
C GLY A 208 3.33 3.26 7.28
N ILE A 209 3.63 4.28 8.11
CA ILE A 209 3.08 4.38 9.47
C ILE A 209 1.56 4.46 9.43
N THR A 210 1.00 5.31 8.57
CA THR A 210 -0.45 5.49 8.47
C THR A 210 -1.12 4.19 8.05
N SER A 211 -0.56 3.43 7.11
CA SER A 211 -1.09 2.11 6.72
C SER A 211 -1.10 1.10 7.88
N MET A 212 -0.17 1.23 8.83
CA MET A 212 -0.09 0.35 10.00
C MET A 212 -1.05 0.78 11.13
N VAL A 213 -1.15 2.08 11.39
CA VAL A 213 -1.90 2.63 12.53
C VAL A 213 -3.39 2.82 12.20
N ALA A 214 -3.72 3.22 10.96
CA ALA A 214 -5.09 3.44 10.52
C ALA A 214 -6.05 2.26 10.81
N PRO A 215 -5.74 1.00 10.46
CA PRO A 215 -6.67 -0.11 10.72
C PRO A 215 -6.95 -0.30 12.21
N ILE A 216 -5.96 -0.08 13.08
CA ILE A 216 -6.11 -0.22 14.53
C ILE A 216 -7.01 0.90 15.08
N VAL A 217 -6.70 2.15 14.72
CA VAL A 217 -7.44 3.32 15.19
C VAL A 217 -8.89 3.24 14.74
N VAL A 218 -9.13 2.94 13.46
CA VAL A 218 -10.50 2.90 12.96
C VAL A 218 -11.23 1.64 13.44
N GLY A 219 -10.57 0.48 13.54
CA GLY A 219 -11.15 -0.70 14.17
C GLY A 219 -11.61 -0.44 15.61
N LEU A 220 -10.83 0.31 16.40
CA LEU A 220 -11.21 0.71 17.76
C LEU A 220 -12.42 1.67 17.75
N LEU A 221 -12.42 2.67 16.86
CA LEU A 221 -13.52 3.62 16.73
C LEU A 221 -14.82 2.91 16.33
N LEU A 222 -14.76 1.95 15.42
CA LEU A 222 -15.91 1.17 14.99
C LEU A 222 -16.42 0.23 16.06
N ALA A 223 -15.55 -0.41 16.84
CA ALA A 223 -15.96 -1.23 17.98
C ALA A 223 -16.78 -0.42 19.01
N VAL A 224 -16.51 0.89 19.12
CA VAL A 224 -17.27 1.81 19.98
C VAL A 224 -18.54 2.32 19.28
N ALA A 225 -18.49 2.56 17.97
CA ALA A 225 -19.57 3.16 17.19
C ALA A 225 -20.60 2.16 16.63
N GLY A 226 -20.32 0.85 16.63
CA GLY A 226 -21.19 -0.18 16.05
C GLY A 226 -21.33 -0.10 14.52
N GLY A 227 -20.34 0.47 13.83
CA GLY A 227 -20.38 0.77 12.39
C GLY A 227 -19.72 -0.27 11.47
N ILE A 228 -19.80 -0.02 10.16
CA ILE A 228 -19.36 -0.89 9.04
C ILE A 228 -17.84 -1.11 9.07
N TYR A 229 -17.42 -2.37 9.23
CA TYR A 229 -16.00 -2.78 9.38
C TYR A 229 -15.21 -2.78 8.07
N ASP A 230 -15.88 -3.07 6.94
CA ASP A 230 -15.22 -3.33 5.66
C ASP A 230 -14.61 -2.06 5.02
N ASP A 231 -15.17 -0.88 5.31
CA ASP A 231 -14.69 0.43 4.84
C ASP A 231 -13.24 0.71 5.24
N VAL A 232 -12.84 0.23 6.42
CA VAL A 232 -11.52 0.47 7.03
C VAL A 232 -10.44 -0.33 6.35
N LEU A 233 -10.74 -1.58 6.04
CA LEU A 233 -9.82 -2.49 5.40
C LEU A 233 -9.48 -1.99 4.00
N ALA A 234 -10.47 -1.46 3.28
CA ALA A 234 -10.26 -0.85 1.97
C ALA A 234 -9.31 0.36 2.02
N VAL A 235 -9.53 1.32 2.93
CA VAL A 235 -8.65 2.50 3.08
C VAL A 235 -7.23 2.09 3.48
N THR A 236 -7.10 1.14 4.40
CA THR A 236 -5.81 0.58 4.82
C THR A 236 -5.10 -0.11 3.65
N GLY A 237 -5.87 -0.81 2.81
CA GLY A 237 -5.44 -1.39 1.55
C GLY A 237 -4.78 -0.37 0.63
N ALA A 238 -5.50 0.72 0.35
CA ALA A 238 -5.03 1.81 -0.48
C ALA A 238 -3.73 2.44 0.06
N LEU A 239 -3.64 2.68 1.37
CA LEU A 239 -2.44 3.23 2.00
C LEU A 239 -1.23 2.30 1.89
N THR A 240 -1.45 1.00 2.03
CA THR A 240 -0.41 -0.02 1.84
C THR A 240 0.09 -0.04 0.40
N VAL A 241 -0.82 -0.01 -0.58
CA VAL A 241 -0.47 0.08 -2.02
C VAL A 241 0.33 1.35 -2.32
N ILE A 242 -0.05 2.48 -1.74
CA ILE A 242 0.70 3.73 -1.87
C ILE A 242 2.10 3.57 -1.30
N TRP A 243 2.22 3.03 -0.08
CA TRP A 243 3.52 2.80 0.56
C TRP A 243 4.41 1.86 -0.26
N LEU A 244 3.89 0.74 -0.73
CA LEU A 244 4.61 -0.23 -1.58
C LEU A 244 5.12 0.43 -2.85
N THR A 245 4.23 1.13 -3.56
CA THR A 245 4.55 1.71 -4.86
C THR A 245 5.52 2.88 -4.73
N ARG A 246 5.34 3.73 -3.71
CA ARG A 246 6.30 4.80 -3.43
C ARG A 246 7.65 4.25 -3.01
N SER A 247 7.68 3.20 -2.19
CA SER A 247 8.91 2.51 -1.83
C SER A 247 9.62 1.97 -3.07
N ALA A 248 8.89 1.43 -4.04
CA ALA A 248 9.44 0.96 -5.32
C ALA A 248 9.96 2.11 -6.20
N HIS A 249 9.27 3.25 -6.22
CA HIS A 249 9.70 4.45 -6.94
C HIS A 249 10.99 5.03 -6.37
N GLU A 250 11.06 5.20 -5.06
CA GLU A 250 12.19 5.82 -4.36
C GLU A 250 13.40 4.89 -4.29
N LEU A 251 13.19 3.57 -4.32
CA LEU A 251 14.29 2.61 -4.42
C LEU A 251 15.06 2.74 -5.74
N ALA A 252 14.43 3.30 -6.77
CA ALA A 252 15.11 3.61 -8.02
C ALA A 252 15.96 4.89 -7.90
N ASP A 253 15.56 5.89 -7.13
CA ASP A 253 16.22 7.19 -7.13
C ASP A 253 17.70 7.06 -6.73
N PRO A 254 18.67 7.64 -7.47
CA PRO A 254 20.05 7.73 -6.99
C PRO A 254 20.00 8.31 -5.58
N ARG A 255 20.73 7.70 -4.62
CA ARG A 255 20.88 8.26 -3.26
C ARG A 255 21.02 9.75 -3.41
N HIS A 256 20.12 10.53 -2.80
CA HIS A 256 20.03 11.97 -2.98
C HIS A 256 21.44 12.51 -2.92
N GLN A 257 22.05 12.77 -4.08
CA GLN A 257 23.37 13.36 -4.09
C GLN A 257 23.17 14.70 -3.40
N PRO A 258 23.99 15.02 -2.38
CA PRO A 258 23.93 16.33 -1.77
C PRO A 258 23.81 17.35 -2.90
N ALA A 259 22.83 18.25 -2.79
CA ALA A 259 22.68 19.31 -3.77
C ALA A 259 24.08 19.91 -4.00
N PRO A 260 24.51 20.13 -5.26
CA PRO A 260 25.80 20.75 -5.52
C PRO A 260 25.94 21.96 -4.60
N PRO A 261 27.08 22.12 -3.90
CA PRO A 261 27.23 23.22 -2.96
C PRO A 261 26.83 24.50 -3.69
N THR A 262 25.93 25.27 -3.08
CA THR A 262 25.53 26.57 -3.61
C THR A 262 26.80 27.33 -3.94
N PRO A 263 27.00 27.82 -5.17
CA PRO A 263 28.19 28.59 -5.52
C PRO A 263 28.35 29.68 -4.46
N LEU A 264 29.48 29.69 -3.77
CA LEU A 264 29.81 30.80 -2.88
C LEU A 264 29.68 32.06 -3.72
N ALA A 265 28.83 32.99 -3.29
CA ALA A 265 28.74 34.29 -3.93
C ALA A 265 30.17 34.84 -4.03
N GLU A 266 30.62 35.17 -5.25
CA GLU A 266 31.95 35.73 -5.47
C GLU A 266 32.13 36.90 -4.50
N GLN A 267 33.11 36.77 -3.61
CA GLN A 267 33.45 37.83 -2.69
C GLN A 267 33.92 39.02 -3.54
N PRO A 268 33.31 40.22 -3.41
CA PRO A 268 33.76 41.38 -4.15
C PRO A 268 35.25 41.62 -3.88
N PRO A 269 36.05 42.01 -4.89
CA PRO A 269 37.46 42.30 -4.69
C PRO A 269 37.60 43.36 -3.59
N THR A 270 38.43 43.07 -2.59
CA THR A 270 38.78 44.04 -1.55
C THR A 270 39.55 45.21 -2.19
N PRO A 271 39.15 46.46 -1.90
CA PRO A 271 39.78 47.67 -2.45
C PRO A 271 41.21 47.88 -1.96
#